data_AF-A0A355BQT8-F1
#
_entry.id   AF-A0A355BQT8-F1
#
_cell.length_a   1.000
_cell.length_b   1.000
_cell.length_c   1.000
_cell.angle_alpha   90.00
_cell.angle_beta   90.00
_cell.angle_gamma   90.00
#
_symmetry.space_group_name_H-M   'P 1'
#
loop_
_entity.id
_entity.type
_entity.pdbx_description
1 polymer ?
#
loop_
_entity_poly.entity_id
_entity_poly.type
_entity_poly.pdbx_seq_one_letter_code
_entity_poly.pdbx_strand_id
1 'polypeptide(L)'
;MNKFWRKNKGRKVFSLEEIRVRELVERSEEVWDEEVVQRLLTYLKDLPTDMLQVLELRFFEDKDFREIAFILDITESGAKMRTYRALDKLRQHFNLKVKYHE
;
A
#
# COMPACT_ATOMS: atom_id res chain seq x y z
N MET A 1 22.99 15.44 42.64
CA MET A 1 21.71 16.07 42.24
C MET A 1 21.80 16.41 40.76
N ASN A 2 21.18 15.58 39.90
CA ASN A 2 20.62 15.98 38.59
C ASN A 2 19.89 14.76 37.99
N LYS A 3 18.62 14.63 38.38
CA LYS A 3 17.61 13.90 37.61
C LYS A 3 17.44 14.65 36.30
N PHE A 4 17.52 14.00 35.13
CA PHE A 4 16.65 14.32 33.99
C PHE A 4 16.54 13.12 33.06
N TRP A 5 15.55 12.30 33.38
CA TRP A 5 14.83 11.39 32.49
C TRP A 5 14.37 12.14 31.24
N ARG A 6 14.68 11.66 30.02
CA ARG A 6 13.92 12.03 28.82
C ARG A 6 13.87 10.88 27.80
N LYS A 7 12.68 10.27 27.77
CA LYS A 7 11.98 9.64 26.63
C LYS A 7 12.68 8.48 25.92
N ASN A 8 12.38 7.28 26.40
CA ASN A 8 12.02 6.18 25.51
C ASN A 8 10.93 6.69 24.54
N LYS A 9 11.32 7.17 23.35
CA LYS A 9 10.38 7.31 22.22
C LYS A 9 9.90 5.89 21.96
N GLY A 10 8.70 5.57 22.42
CA GLY A 10 8.12 4.24 22.29
C GLY A 10 8.34 3.71 20.88
N ARG A 11 8.83 2.48 20.76
CA ARG A 11 8.89 1.75 19.49
C ARG A 11 7.52 1.93 18.83
N LYS A 12 7.43 2.75 17.77
CA LYS A 12 6.23 2.79 16.94
C LYS A 12 6.14 1.41 16.31
N VAL A 13 5.18 0.62 16.77
CA VAL A 13 4.84 -0.65 16.14
C VAL A 13 4.04 -0.28 14.90
N PHE A 14 4.66 -0.39 13.73
CA PHE A 14 4.02 -0.16 12.44
C PHE A 14 3.31 -1.46 12.00
N SER A 15 2.21 -1.32 11.26
CA SER A 15 1.57 -2.49 10.63
C SER A 15 2.41 -2.97 9.43
N LEU A 16 2.21 -4.21 8.98
CA LEU A 16 2.97 -4.77 7.86
C LEU A 16 2.76 -3.96 6.57
N GLU A 17 1.54 -3.48 6.34
CA GLU A 17 1.20 -2.60 5.22
C GLU A 17 1.99 -1.30 5.28
N GLU A 18 2.15 -0.72 6.47
CA GLU A 18 2.89 0.53 6.65
C GLU A 18 4.39 0.38 6.37
N ILE A 19 4.98 -0.73 6.82
CA ILE A 19 6.38 -1.04 6.55
C ILE A 19 6.60 -1.15 5.04
N ARG A 20 5.78 -1.94 4.35
CA ARG A 20 5.94 -2.20 2.92
C ARG A 20 5.72 -0.95 2.05
N VAL A 21 4.78 -0.08 2.41
CA VAL A 21 4.57 1.20 1.71
C VAL A 21 5.76 2.12 1.88
N ARG A 22 6.34 2.21 3.09
CA ARG A 22 7.56 2.99 3.32
C ARG A 22 8.74 2.45 2.52
N GLU A 23 8.92 1.12 2.48
CA GLU A 23 9.94 0.48 1.65
C GLU A 23 9.73 0.76 0.15
N LEU A 24 8.48 0.79 -0.34
CA LEU A 24 8.19 1.16 -1.72
C LEU A 24 8.55 2.63 -2.02
N VAL A 25 8.21 3.54 -1.11
CA VAL A 25 8.54 4.97 -1.22
C VAL A 25 10.06 5.19 -1.17
N GLU A 26 10.77 4.51 -0.28
CA GLU A 26 12.23 4.60 -0.17
C GLU A 26 12.96 4.04 -1.39
N ARG A 27 12.36 3.09 -2.11
CA ARG A 27 12.86 2.58 -3.40
C ARG A 27 12.55 3.50 -4.59
N SER A 28 11.61 4.44 -4.43
CA SER A 28 11.26 5.39 -5.47
C SER A 28 12.36 6.46 -5.61
N GLU A 29 12.69 6.85 -6.85
CA GLU A 29 13.57 8.01 -7.09
C GLU A 29 12.86 9.35 -6.79
N GLU A 30 11.54 9.33 -6.60
CA GLU A 30 10.74 10.50 -6.27
C GLU A 30 10.77 10.80 -4.76
N VAL A 31 10.91 12.07 -4.39
CA VAL A 31 10.74 12.51 -3.00
C VAL A 31 9.26 12.63 -2.70
N TRP A 32 8.74 11.70 -1.91
CA TRP A 32 7.35 11.74 -1.44
C TRP A 32 7.25 12.59 -0.17
N ASP A 33 6.24 13.45 -0.11
CA ASP A 33 5.90 14.17 1.11
C ASP A 33 5.40 13.18 2.19
N GLU A 34 5.93 13.29 3.41
CA GLU A 34 5.54 12.43 4.53
C GLU A 34 4.02 12.53 4.83
N GLU A 35 3.40 13.69 4.60
CA GLU A 35 1.96 13.88 4.70
C GLU A 35 1.20 13.04 3.65
N VAL A 36 1.71 12.99 2.42
CA VAL A 36 1.13 12.18 1.34
C VAL A 36 1.24 10.69 1.68
N VAL A 37 2.38 10.25 2.20
CA VAL A 37 2.58 8.86 2.65
C VAL A 37 1.59 8.50 3.76
N GLN A 38 1.41 9.36 4.77
CA GLN A 38 0.45 9.11 5.86
C GLN A 38 -1.00 9.08 5.38
N ARG A 39 -1.37 9.94 4.44
CA ARG A 39 -2.69 9.90 3.81
C ARG A 39 -2.88 8.60 3.02
N LEU A 40 -1.88 8.15 2.26
CA LEU A 40 -1.92 6.87 1.54
C LEU A 40 -2.13 5.69 2.49
N LEU A 41 -1.35 5.62 3.56
CA LEU A 41 -1.47 4.58 4.58
C LEU A 41 -2.85 4.54 5.23
N THR A 42 -3.42 5.71 5.51
CA THR A 42 -4.77 5.81 6.08
C THR A 42 -5.81 5.29 5.08
N TYR A 43 -5.72 5.73 3.82
CA TYR A 43 -6.64 5.30 2.78
C TYR A 43 -6.57 3.80 2.47
N LEU A 44 -5.37 3.21 2.48
CA LEU A 44 -5.20 1.76 2.27
C LEU A 44 -5.88 0.94 3.37
N LYS A 45 -5.95 1.44 4.61
CA LYS A 45 -6.67 0.78 5.72
C LYS A 45 -8.19 0.82 5.52
N ASP A 46 -8.70 1.82 4.82
CA ASP A 46 -10.13 1.98 4.52
C ASP A 46 -10.54 1.30 3.20
N LEU A 47 -9.59 0.75 2.45
CA LEU A 47 -9.85 0.07 1.20
C LEU A 47 -10.57 -1.26 1.46
N PRO A 48 -11.57 -1.65 0.65
CA PRO A 48 -12.18 -2.97 0.76
C PRO A 48 -11.14 -4.08 0.77
N THR A 49 -11.32 -5.09 1.63
CA THR A 49 -10.34 -6.16 1.84
C THR A 49 -9.94 -6.87 0.54
N ASP A 50 -10.89 -7.13 -0.35
CA ASP A 50 -10.65 -7.78 -1.63
C ASP A 50 -9.79 -6.94 -2.60
N MET A 51 -9.84 -5.61 -2.46
CA MET A 51 -9.01 -4.67 -3.19
C MET A 51 -7.62 -4.53 -2.56
N LEU A 52 -7.55 -4.51 -1.22
CA LEU A 52 -6.27 -4.46 -0.52
C LEU A 52 -5.43 -5.72 -0.82
N GLN A 53 -6.03 -6.90 -0.77
CA GLN A 53 -5.36 -8.18 -1.04
C GLN A 53 -4.71 -8.25 -2.42
N VAL A 54 -5.40 -7.79 -3.47
CA VAL A 54 -4.81 -7.79 -4.82
C VAL A 54 -3.69 -6.78 -4.95
N LEU A 55 -3.73 -5.64 -4.23
CA LEU A 55 -2.63 -4.69 -4.20
C LEU A 55 -1.41 -5.27 -3.47
N GLU A 56 -1.63 -5.93 -2.33
CA GLU A 56 -0.59 -6.64 -1.56
C GLU A 56 0.17 -7.62 -2.44
N LEU A 57 -0.57 -8.56 -3.04
CA LEU A 57 0.03 -9.60 -3.88
C LEU A 57 0.71 -9.00 -5.13
N ARG A 58 0.09 -8.01 -5.78
CA ARG A 58 0.59 -7.46 -7.04
C ARG A 58 1.84 -6.58 -6.88
N PHE A 59 1.87 -5.70 -5.87
CA PHE A 59 2.88 -4.63 -5.78
C PHE A 59 3.88 -4.83 -4.66
N PHE A 60 3.60 -5.71 -3.71
CA PHE A 60 4.50 -5.99 -2.60
C PHE A 60 5.05 -7.41 -2.61
N GLU A 61 4.36 -8.35 -3.24
CA GLU A 61 4.84 -9.73 -3.45
C GLU A 61 5.14 -10.07 -4.91
N ASP A 62 5.05 -9.08 -5.81
CA ASP A 62 5.35 -9.18 -7.25
C ASP A 62 4.64 -10.33 -7.98
N LYS A 63 3.42 -10.67 -7.58
CA LYS A 63 2.62 -11.75 -8.21
C LYS A 63 2.02 -11.32 -9.55
N ASP A 64 1.99 -12.25 -10.50
CA ASP A 64 1.23 -12.08 -11.73
C ASP A 64 -0.28 -12.31 -11.52
N PHE A 65 -1.14 -11.87 -12.45
CA PHE A 65 -2.59 -11.99 -12.26
C PHE A 65 -3.09 -13.44 -12.19
N ARG A 66 -2.35 -14.41 -12.75
CA ARG A 66 -2.69 -15.83 -12.67
C ARG A 66 -2.36 -16.38 -11.30
N GLU A 67 -1.20 -16.01 -10.75
CA GLU A 67 -0.82 -16.35 -9.37
C GLU A 67 -1.80 -15.75 -8.37
N ILE A 68 -2.18 -14.47 -8.54
CA ILE A 68 -3.18 -13.82 -7.67
C ILE A 68 -4.52 -14.55 -7.75
N ALA A 69 -4.97 -14.90 -8.96
CA ALA A 69 -6.21 -15.63 -9.17
C ALA A 69 -6.19 -17.00 -8.48
N PHE A 70 -5.07 -17.71 -8.57
CA PHE A 70 -4.86 -18.97 -7.88
C PHE A 70 -4.86 -18.82 -6.35
N ILE A 71 -4.14 -17.82 -5.81
CA ILE A 71 -4.00 -17.59 -4.36
C ILE A 71 -5.36 -17.20 -3.74
N LEU A 72 -6.14 -16.37 -4.42
CA LEU A 72 -7.41 -15.85 -3.91
C LEU A 72 -8.63 -16.69 -4.33
N ASP A 73 -8.43 -17.80 -5.04
CA ASP A 73 -9.49 -18.66 -5.59
C ASP A 73 -10.55 -17.87 -6.39
N ILE A 74 -10.08 -17.06 -7.34
CA ILE A 74 -10.90 -16.26 -8.24
C ILE A 74 -10.45 -16.43 -9.70
N THR A 75 -11.19 -15.88 -10.65
CA THR A 75 -10.73 -15.82 -12.04
C THR A 75 -9.62 -14.79 -12.22
N GLU A 76 -8.73 -14.99 -13.19
CA GLU A 76 -7.73 -13.99 -13.60
C GLU A 76 -8.38 -12.65 -13.96
N SER A 77 -9.52 -12.69 -14.65
CA SER A 77 -10.32 -11.49 -14.94
C SER A 77 -10.83 -10.79 -13.68
N GLY A 78 -11.18 -11.54 -12.63
CA GLY A 78 -11.57 -11.02 -11.33
C GLY A 78 -10.40 -10.35 -10.60
N ALA A 79 -9.21 -10.96 -10.63
CA ALA A 79 -7.98 -10.38 -10.08
C ALA A 79 -7.63 -9.06 -10.77
N LYS A 80 -7.67 -9.03 -12.12
CA LYS A 80 -7.48 -7.80 -12.90
C LYS A 80 -8.51 -6.74 -12.52
N MET A 81 -9.80 -7.09 -12.51
CA MET A 81 -10.88 -6.15 -12.19
C MET A 81 -10.69 -5.52 -10.81
N ARG A 82 -10.43 -6.32 -9.78
CA ARG A 82 -10.21 -5.82 -8.41
C ARG A 82 -8.99 -4.91 -8.35
N THR A 83 -7.88 -5.29 -9.01
CA THR A 83 -6.65 -4.48 -9.04
C THR A 83 -6.90 -3.13 -9.71
N TYR A 84 -7.53 -3.13 -10.88
CA TYR A 84 -7.83 -1.88 -11.60
C TYR A 84 -8.81 -1.00 -10.83
N ARG A 85 -9.81 -1.58 -10.16
CA ARG A 85 -10.72 -0.82 -9.27
C ARG A 85 -10.00 -0.22 -8.07
N ALA A 86 -9.08 -0.97 -7.45
CA ALA A 86 -8.27 -0.49 -6.34
C ALA A 86 -7.39 0.69 -6.78
N LEU A 87 -6.71 0.57 -7.93
CA LEU A 87 -5.91 1.64 -8.52
C LEU A 87 -6.76 2.86 -8.89
N ASP A 88 -7.96 2.66 -9.43
CA ASP A 88 -8.84 3.78 -9.79
C ASP A 88 -9.31 4.55 -8.55
N LYS A 89 -9.65 3.84 -7.47
CA LYS A 89 -9.93 4.41 -6.16
C LYS A 89 -8.78 5.26 -5.62
N LEU A 90 -7.55 4.73 -5.69
CA LEU A 90 -6.34 5.48 -5.33
C LEU A 90 -6.18 6.74 -6.18
N ARG A 91 -6.34 6.65 -7.51
CA ARG A 91 -6.23 7.80 -8.40
C ARG A 91 -7.27 8.87 -8.09
N GLN A 92 -8.52 8.48 -7.87
CA GLN A 92 -9.60 9.41 -7.54
C GLN A 92 -9.36 10.11 -6.19
N HIS A 93 -8.89 9.38 -5.18
CA HIS A 93 -8.67 9.93 -3.84
C HIS A 93 -7.45 10.85 -3.76
N PHE A 94 -6.39 10.55 -4.51
CA PHE A 94 -5.14 11.31 -4.49
C PHE A 94 -4.96 12.23 -5.72
N ASN A 95 -5.97 12.28 -6.60
CA ASN A 95 -5.94 13.04 -7.86
C ASN A 95 -4.71 12.71 -8.73
N LEU A 96 -4.30 11.44 -8.75
CA LEU A 96 -3.09 10.97 -9.43
C LEU A 96 -3.34 10.72 -10.91
N LYS A 97 -2.47 11.25 -11.78
CA LYS A 97 -2.47 10.95 -13.22
C LYS A 97 -1.56 9.75 -13.52
N VAL A 98 -1.94 8.55 -13.06
CA VAL A 98 -1.17 7.33 -13.34
C VAL A 98 -1.84 6.53 -14.44
N LYS A 99 -1.15 6.33 -15.57
CA LYS A 99 -1.53 5.33 -16.57
C LYS A 99 -0.88 4.00 -16.19
N TYR A 100 -1.69 3.00 -15.87
CA TYR A 100 -1.20 1.64 -15.71
C TYR A 100 -1.26 0.96 -17.08
N HIS A 101 -0.10 0.64 -17.66
CA HIS A 101 0.02 -0.17 -18.86
C HIS A 101 0.43 -1.58 -18.43
N GLU A 102 -0.41 -2.56 -18.78
CA GLU A 102 -0.15 -3.99 -18.60
C GLU A 102 1.02 -4.47 -19.47
#